data_AF-A0A0A5GGN8-F1
#
_entry.id   AF-A0A0A5GGN8-F1
#
_cell.length_a   1.000
_cell.length_b   1.000
_cell.length_c   1.000
_cell.angle_alpha   90.00
_cell.angle_beta   90.00
_cell.angle_gamma   90.00
#
_symmetry.space_group_name_H-M   'P 1'
#
loop_
_entity.id
_entity.type
_entity.pdbx_description
1 polymer ?
#
loop_
_entity_poly.entity_id
_entity_poly.type
_entity_poly.pdbx_seq_one_letter_code
_entity_poly.pdbx_strand_id
1 'polypeptide(L)'
;MNYQVTDANQQVVFLSKKATNPFNRRQYHLSYFKNNEEHNVHLIDQKTFDLGETTTFDYNGGTYELIKQPLEKAIIKKDGTLVAEWDNTMSVPSKAHFELRDEDYKEDELFFLGVFHTYFHAG
;
A
#
# COMPACT_ATOMS: atom_id res chain seq x y z
N MET A 1 12.88 4.65 7.25
CA MET A 1 13.28 3.27 6.89
C MET A 1 12.88 3.03 5.44
N ASN A 2 13.66 2.26 4.68
CA ASN A 2 13.31 1.89 3.30
C ASN A 2 12.84 0.43 3.31
N TYR A 3 11.67 0.14 2.75
CA TYR A 3 11.20 -1.23 2.54
C TYR A 3 11.42 -1.61 1.09
N GLN A 4 11.90 -2.82 0.84
CA GLN A 4 12.27 -3.30 -0.48
C GLN A 4 11.80 -4.75 -0.65
N VAL A 5 11.27 -5.04 -1.84
CA VAL A 5 11.00 -6.39 -2.31
C VAL A 5 11.88 -6.64 -3.53
N THR A 6 12.49 -7.82 -3.59
CA THR A 6 13.27 -8.27 -4.75
C THR A 6 12.69 -9.53 -5.35
N ASP A 7 12.90 -9.71 -6.65
CA ASP A 7 12.64 -10.98 -7.32
C ASP A 7 13.71 -12.04 -6.97
N ALA A 8 13.60 -13.23 -7.58
CA ALA A 8 14.57 -14.31 -7.41
C ALA A 8 15.99 -13.98 -7.92
N ASN A 9 16.12 -12.98 -8.80
CA ASN A 9 17.39 -12.51 -9.36
C ASN A 9 17.97 -11.33 -8.56
N GLN A 10 17.41 -11.02 -7.39
CA GLN A 10 17.78 -9.88 -6.54
C GLN A 10 17.53 -8.51 -7.20
N GLN A 11 16.71 -8.45 -8.24
CA GLN A 11 16.27 -7.20 -8.84
C GLN A 11 15.16 -6.59 -8.00
N VAL A 12 15.21 -5.27 -7.80
CA VAL A 12 14.18 -4.54 -7.05
C VAL A 12 12.89 -4.54 -7.84
N VAL A 13 11.81 -5.06 -7.25
CA VAL A 13 10.46 -5.01 -7.83
C VAL A 13 9.60 -3.96 -7.14
N PHE A 14 9.85 -3.69 -5.85
CA PHE A 14 9.15 -2.66 -5.09
C PHE A 14 10.12 -1.99 -4.12
N LEU A 15 10.03 -0.68 -4.01
CA LEU A 15 10.79 0.13 -3.07
C LEU A 15 9.89 1.20 -2.48
N SER A 16 9.90 1.35 -1.15
CA SER A 16 9.28 2.50 -0.51
C SER A 16 10.29 3.31 0.29
N LYS A 17 10.16 4.63 0.16
CA LYS A 17 10.97 5.63 0.86
C LYS A 17 10.05 6.60 1.57
N LYS A 18 10.25 6.77 2.87
CA LYS A 18 9.59 7.82 3.64
C LYS A 18 10.07 9.18 3.15
N ALA A 19 9.16 10.07 2.79
CA ALA A 19 9.50 11.43 2.43
C ALA A 19 9.81 12.23 3.71
N THR A 20 10.89 13.00 3.67
CA THR A 20 11.28 13.88 4.78
C THR A 20 10.41 15.14 4.72
N ASN A 21 9.36 15.20 5.53
CA ASN A 21 8.48 16.36 5.57
C ASN A 21 8.46 17.00 6.98
N PRO A 22 8.79 18.29 7.13
CA PRO A 22 8.74 19.00 8.42
C PRO A 22 7.33 19.23 8.98
N PHE A 23 6.26 18.97 8.21
CA PHE A 23 4.87 19.29 8.59
C PHE A 23 4.03 18.10 9.13
N ASN A 24 4.66 17.11 9.78
CA ASN A 24 4.03 15.99 10.52
C ASN A 24 3.11 15.03 9.76
N ARG A 25 2.86 15.20 8.46
CA ARG A 25 2.10 14.21 7.65
C ARG A 25 3.04 13.13 7.14
N ARG A 26 2.68 11.86 7.35
CA ARG A 26 3.43 10.72 6.80
C ARG A 26 3.24 10.71 5.29
N GLN A 27 4.35 10.70 4.58
CA GLN A 27 4.37 10.64 3.13
C GLN A 27 5.39 9.59 2.70
N TYR A 28 5.07 8.86 1.66
CA TYR A 28 5.93 7.81 1.13
C TYR A 28 5.98 7.92 -0.40
N HIS A 29 7.19 7.79 -0.95
CA HIS A 29 7.40 7.57 -2.37
C HIS A 29 7.59 6.08 -2.60
N LEU A 30 6.73 5.50 -3.43
CA LEU A 30 6.78 4.10 -3.82
C LEU A 30 7.27 4.03 -5.27
N SER A 31 8.21 3.14 -5.54
CA SER A 31 8.66 2.79 -6.89
C SER A 31 8.37 1.32 -7.10
N TYR A 32 7.61 1.00 -8.15
CA TYR A 32 7.28 -0.36 -8.55
C TYR A 32 7.81 -0.63 -9.96
N PHE A 33 8.59 -1.68 -10.13
CA PHE A 33 9.27 -2.01 -11.37
C PHE A 33 8.60 -3.23 -12.00
N LYS A 34 7.94 -3.04 -13.14
CA LYS A 34 7.20 -4.09 -13.85
C LYS A 34 7.34 -3.87 -15.35
N ASN A 35 7.53 -4.93 -16.12
CA ASN A 35 7.60 -4.88 -17.59
C ASN A 35 8.60 -3.85 -18.16
N ASN A 36 9.75 -3.67 -17.51
CA ASN A 36 10.77 -2.64 -17.81
C ASN A 36 10.29 -1.18 -17.64
N GLU A 37 9.16 -0.96 -16.96
CA GLU A 37 8.64 0.35 -16.60
C GLU A 37 8.76 0.58 -15.10
N GLU A 38 8.99 1.83 -14.72
CA GLU A 38 8.97 2.28 -13.33
C GLU A 38 7.68 3.07 -13.07
N HIS A 39 6.87 2.56 -12.16
CA HIS A 39 5.66 3.22 -11.69
C HIS A 39 5.94 3.91 -10.36
N ASN A 40 5.89 5.24 -10.38
CA ASN A 40 6.11 6.06 -9.19
C ASN A 40 4.78 6.49 -8.59
N VAL A 41 4.59 6.18 -7.31
CA VAL A 41 3.35 6.47 -6.57
C VAL A 41 3.68 7.30 -5.34
N HIS A 42 2.91 8.37 -5.13
CA HIS A 42 3.02 9.20 -3.93
C HIS A 42 1.86 8.87 -2.99
N LEU A 43 2.19 8.28 -1.85
CA LEU A 43 1.22 7.94 -0.81
C LEU A 43 1.27 9.02 0.28
N ILE A 44 0.16 9.71 0.49
CA ILE A 44 0.02 10.79 1.48
C ILE A 44 -1.00 10.36 2.52
N ASP A 45 -0.57 10.13 3.76
CA ASP A 45 -1.46 9.80 4.87
C ASP A 45 -2.36 11.01 5.18
N GLN A 46 -3.59 10.98 4.68
CA GLN A 46 -4.60 11.97 4.97
C GLN A 46 -5.38 11.48 6.18
N LYS A 47 -4.97 11.89 7.39
CA LYS A 47 -5.76 11.61 8.58
C LYS A 47 -7.04 12.43 8.56
N THR A 48 -8.15 11.82 8.16
CA THR A 48 -9.48 12.39 8.35
C THR A 48 -9.97 12.00 9.74
N PHE A 49 -10.10 13.00 10.61
CA PHE A 49 -10.68 12.84 11.94
C PHE A 49 -12.15 12.37 11.82
N ASP A 50 -12.51 11.48 12.75
CA ASP A 50 -13.85 11.04 13.19
C ASP A 50 -14.40 9.65 12.77
N LEU A 51 -13.96 8.98 11.70
CA LEU A 51 -14.56 7.67 11.31
C LEU A 51 -13.60 6.59 10.72
N GLY A 52 -12.29 6.87 10.62
CA GLY A 52 -11.29 5.94 10.05
C GLY A 52 -10.17 6.68 9.35
N GLU A 53 -9.08 5.99 8.99
CA GLU A 53 -8.00 6.55 8.18
C GLU A 53 -8.24 6.20 6.71
N THR A 54 -8.36 7.20 5.84
CA THR A 54 -8.47 7.00 4.39
C THR A 54 -7.37 7.78 3.69
N THR A 55 -6.63 7.11 2.82
CA THR A 55 -5.63 7.75 1.94
C THR A 55 -5.92 7.38 0.50
N THR A 56 -5.63 8.28 -0.42
CA THR A 56 -5.75 8.04 -1.86
C THR A 56 -4.38 8.05 -2.51
N PHE A 57 -4.25 7.27 -3.58
CA PHE A 57 -3.05 7.23 -4.39
C PHE A 57 -3.38 6.92 -5.85
N ASP A 58 -2.58 7.45 -6.77
CA ASP A 58 -2.74 7.21 -8.20
C ASP A 58 -1.74 6.15 -8.67
N TYR A 59 -2.23 5.17 -9.43
CA TYR A 59 -1.43 4.09 -9.98
C TYR A 59 -2.02 3.60 -11.31
N ASN A 60 -1.19 3.39 -12.32
CA ASN A 60 -1.58 2.85 -13.63
C ASN A 60 -2.83 3.52 -14.24
N GLY A 61 -2.90 4.85 -14.17
CA GLY A 61 -4.01 5.65 -14.73
C GLY A 61 -5.32 5.61 -13.94
N GLY A 62 -5.34 5.04 -12.73
CA GLY A 62 -6.49 5.05 -11.83
C GLY A 62 -6.17 5.59 -10.44
N THR A 63 -7.20 6.10 -9.76
CA THR A 63 -7.13 6.54 -8.36
C THR A 63 -7.68 5.45 -7.45
N TYR A 64 -6.94 5.11 -6.41
CA TYR A 64 -7.29 4.09 -5.44
C TYR A 64 -7.50 4.72 -4.07
N GLU A 65 -8.34 4.07 -3.27
CA GLU A 65 -8.62 4.43 -1.89
C GLU A 65 -8.11 3.31 -0.97
N LEU A 66 -7.15 3.61 -0.10
CA LEU A 66 -6.80 2.75 1.02
C LEU A 66 -7.57 3.21 2.25
N ILE A 67 -8.36 2.30 2.82
CA ILE A 67 -9.25 2.58 3.93
C ILE A 67 -8.87 1.67 5.09
N LYS A 68 -8.66 2.26 6.27
CA LYS A 68 -8.48 1.57 7.54
C LYS A 68 -9.52 2.04 8.56
N GLN A 69 -10.48 1.17 8.86
CA GLN A 69 -11.41 1.38 9.96
C GLN A 69 -10.92 0.68 11.24
N PRO A 70 -11.24 1.18 12.44
CA PRO A 70 -10.93 0.49 13.69
C PRO A 70 -11.54 -0.91 13.72
N LEU A 71 -10.79 -1.91 14.20
CA LEU A 71 -11.23 -3.31 14.35
C LEU A 71 -11.65 -4.04 13.06
N GLU A 72 -11.54 -3.41 11.90
CA GLU A 72 -11.79 -4.02 10.60
C GLU A 72 -10.50 -4.25 9.81
N LYS A 73 -10.57 -5.10 8.79
CA LYS A 73 -9.49 -5.25 7.81
C LYS A 73 -9.28 -3.92 7.08
N ALA A 74 -8.03 -3.64 6.72
CA ALA A 74 -7.76 -2.57 5.79
C ALA A 74 -8.07 -3.03 4.37
N ILE A 75 -8.52 -2.11 3.53
CA ILE A 75 -8.92 -2.44 2.15
C ILE A 75 -8.38 -1.41 1.18
N ILE A 76 -8.14 -1.86 -0.06
CA ILE A 76 -7.89 -0.99 -1.21
C ILE A 76 -9.08 -1.12 -2.16
N LYS A 77 -9.64 0.02 -2.57
CA LYS A 77 -10.71 0.10 -3.57
C LYS A 77 -10.30 0.92 -4.78
N LYS A 78 -10.92 0.63 -5.91
CA LYS A 78 -10.89 1.47 -7.12
C LYS A 78 -12.31 1.56 -7.67
N ASP A 79 -12.81 2.79 -7.88
CA ASP A 79 -14.16 3.04 -8.39
C ASP A 79 -15.25 2.27 -7.61
N GLY A 80 -15.10 2.16 -6.29
CA GLY A 80 -16.00 1.42 -5.40
C GLY A 80 -15.79 -0.10 -5.37
N THR A 81 -15.00 -0.66 -6.27
CA THR A 81 -14.69 -2.10 -6.34
C THR A 81 -13.55 -2.45 -5.39
N LEU A 82 -13.68 -3.56 -4.65
CA LEU A 82 -12.68 -4.04 -3.72
C LEU A 82 -11.54 -4.76 -4.46
N VAL A 83 -10.34 -4.20 -4.39
CA VAL A 83 -9.16 -4.72 -5.08
C VAL A 83 -8.36 -5.67 -4.20
N ALA A 84 -8.09 -5.27 -2.95
CA ALA A 84 -7.29 -6.06 -2.01
C ALA A 84 -7.66 -5.79 -0.56
N GLU A 85 -7.36 -6.75 0.31
CA GLU A 85 -7.53 -6.67 1.76
C GLU A 85 -6.22 -6.93 2.50
N TRP A 86 -6.12 -6.33 3.67
CA TRP A 86 -5.05 -6.55 4.63
C TRP A 86 -5.64 -6.70 6.02
N ASP A 87 -5.54 -7.92 6.53
CA ASP A 87 -5.93 -8.25 7.88
C ASP A 87 -4.71 -8.19 8.81
N ASN A 88 -4.76 -7.30 9.79
CA ASN A 88 -3.77 -7.18 10.85
C ASN A 88 -4.39 -7.39 12.24
N THR A 89 -5.55 -8.06 12.33
CA THR A 89 -6.25 -8.30 13.60
C THR A 89 -5.44 -9.22 14.51
N MET A 90 -4.58 -8.58 15.32
CA MET A 90 -4.13 -8.91 16.68
C MET A 90 -3.95 -10.38 17.12
N SER A 91 -3.55 -11.31 16.26
CA SER A 91 -2.95 -12.56 16.74
C SER A 91 -1.45 -12.35 16.91
N VAL A 92 -0.90 -12.58 18.09
CA VAL A 92 0.55 -12.73 18.31
C VAL A 92 0.95 -14.17 17.92
N PRO A 93 2.00 -14.38 17.10
CA PRO A 93 2.86 -13.38 16.47
C PRO A 93 2.08 -12.59 15.41
N SER A 94 2.32 -11.27 15.33
CA SER A 94 1.65 -10.35 14.42
C SER A 94 1.79 -10.82 12.97
N LYS A 95 0.83 -11.63 12.52
CA LYS A 95 0.69 -12.08 11.15
C LYS A 95 -0.21 -11.08 10.46
N ALA A 96 0.29 -10.49 9.39
CA ALA A 96 -0.56 -9.83 8.42
C ALA A 96 -1.00 -10.86 7.38
N HIS A 97 -2.29 -10.86 7.05
CA HIS A 97 -2.82 -11.64 5.95
C HIS A 97 -3.25 -10.70 4.82
N PHE A 98 -2.60 -10.84 3.68
CA PHE A 98 -2.93 -10.12 2.47
C PHE A 98 -3.78 -11.02 1.57
N GLU A 99 -4.84 -10.46 1.00
CA GLU A 99 -5.70 -11.15 0.04
C GLU A 99 -5.99 -10.22 -1.13
N LEU A 100 -5.65 -10.65 -2.35
CA LEU A 100 -6.11 -10.00 -3.57
C LEU A 100 -7.53 -10.46 -3.85
N ARG A 101 -8.47 -9.51 -3.99
CA ARG A 101 -9.90 -9.78 -4.14
C ARG A 101 -10.37 -9.75 -5.59
N ASP A 102 -9.63 -9.06 -6.44
CA ASP A 102 -9.95 -8.88 -7.85
C ASP A 102 -8.79 -9.43 -8.72
N GLU A 103 -9.08 -10.47 -9.51
CA GLU A 103 -8.09 -11.18 -10.33
C GLU A 103 -7.56 -10.32 -11.49
N ASP A 104 -8.28 -9.27 -11.90
CA ASP A 104 -7.82 -8.35 -12.94
C ASP A 104 -6.53 -7.62 -12.51
N TYR A 105 -6.24 -7.61 -11.20
CA TYR A 105 -5.06 -7.00 -10.60
C TYR A 105 -3.97 -8.01 -10.24
N LYS A 106 -4.06 -9.26 -10.72
CA LYS A 106 -3.12 -10.33 -10.33
C LYS A 106 -1.67 -9.99 -10.63
N GLU A 107 -1.41 -9.30 -11.73
CA GLU A 107 -0.06 -8.90 -12.09
C GLU A 107 0.51 -7.77 -11.22
N ASP A 108 -0.34 -7.05 -10.49
CA ASP A 108 0.02 -5.93 -9.61
C ASP A 108 -0.05 -6.33 -8.13
N GLU A 109 -0.15 -7.63 -7.84
CA GLU A 109 -0.31 -8.19 -6.48
C GLU A 109 0.79 -7.69 -5.52
N LEU A 110 2.05 -7.72 -5.98
CA LEU A 110 3.19 -7.27 -5.17
C LEU A 110 3.16 -5.76 -4.91
N PHE A 111 2.59 -4.98 -5.84
CA PHE A 111 2.41 -3.55 -5.63
C PHE A 111 1.43 -3.29 -4.49
N PHE A 112 0.23 -3.90 -4.52
CA PHE A 112 -0.77 -3.72 -3.46
C PHE A 112 -0.28 -4.23 -2.09
N LEU A 113 0.44 -5.36 -2.08
CA LEU A 113 1.10 -5.86 -0.87
C LEU A 113 2.10 -4.82 -0.32
N GLY A 114 2.92 -4.25 -1.19
CA GLY A 114 3.91 -3.23 -0.84
C GLY A 114 3.28 -1.93 -0.33
N VAL A 115 2.15 -1.53 -0.89
CA VAL A 115 1.35 -0.37 -0.42
C VAL A 115 0.89 -0.60 1.02
N PHE A 116 0.25 -1.73 1.31
CA PHE A 116 -0.19 -2.04 2.68
C PHE A 116 0.97 -2.13 3.66
N HIS A 117 2.05 -2.84 3.30
CA HIS A 117 3.21 -2.95 4.15
C HIS A 117 3.83 -1.58 4.44
N THR A 118 3.94 -0.72 3.42
CA THR A 118 4.46 0.63 3.61
C THR A 118 3.57 1.45 4.53
N TYR A 119 2.26 1.43 4.31
CA TYR A 119 1.31 2.21 5.11
C TYR A 119 1.30 1.79 6.59
N PHE A 120 1.29 0.48 6.88
CA PHE A 120 1.17 -0.02 8.25
C PHE A 120 2.49 -0.22 9.00
N HIS A 121 3.60 -0.44 8.29
CA HIS A 121 4.85 -0.90 8.91
C HIS A 121 6.08 -0.06 8.58
N ALA A 122 6.03 0.87 7.61
CA ALA A 122 7.17 1.75 7.36
C ALA A 122 7.27 2.86 8.43
N GLY A 123 7.98 2.54 9.53
CA GLY A 123 8.40 3.44 10.61
C GLY A 123 9.65 4.23 10.28
#